data_AF-A0AAU8SGI8-F1
#
_entry.id   AF-A0AAU8SGI8-F1
#
_cell.length_a   1.000
_cell.length_b   1.000
_cell.length_c   1.000
_cell.angle_alpha   90.00
_cell.angle_beta   90.00
_cell.angle_gamma   90.00
#
_symmetry.space_group_name_H-M   'P 1'
#
loop_
_entity.id
_entity.type
_entity.pdbx_description
1 polymer ?
#
loop_
_entity_poly.entity_id
_entity_poly.type
_entity_poly.pdbx_seq_one_letter_code
_entity_poly.pdbx_strand_id
1 'polypeptide(L)'
;MDASIRHIGAELLYELSFYKPQCGLRDEIQKAFVEIVRNSNAVIIASPAYHGGMSGVIKNALDTLDDLRSDDRPYLDGRAVGCIVRSHGPQAGGATLAAMRSS
;
A
#
# COMPACT_ATOMS: atom_id res chain seq x y z
N MET A 1 21.75 0.42 14.96
CA MET A 1 20.41 0.00 14.49
C MET A 1 20.55 -0.16 13.00
N ASP A 2 20.46 -1.40 12.51
CA ASP A 2 20.55 -1.67 11.08
C ASP A 2 19.14 -1.63 10.49
N ALA A 3 18.97 -0.93 9.37
CA ALA A 3 17.70 -0.88 8.66
C ALA A 3 17.60 -2.09 7.70
N SER A 4 16.55 -2.90 7.84
CA SER A 4 16.23 -3.97 6.88
C SER A 4 15.19 -3.50 5.88
N ILE A 5 15.37 -3.81 4.59
CA ILE A 5 14.42 -3.46 3.53
C ILE A 5 13.76 -4.73 3.01
N ARG A 6 12.42 -4.71 2.92
CA ARG A 6 11.65 -5.71 2.18
C ARG A 6 10.96 -5.02 0.99
N HIS A 7 11.42 -5.34 -0.21
CA HIS A 7 10.82 -4.84 -1.44
C HIS A 7 9.63 -5.71 -1.83
N ILE A 8 8.46 -5.09 -1.99
CA ILE A 8 7.25 -5.74 -2.51
C ILE A 8 7.05 -5.23 -3.93
N GLY A 9 7.44 -6.06 -4.90
CA GLY A 9 7.37 -5.74 -6.32
C GLY A 9 6.00 -5.98 -6.93
N ALA A 10 5.87 -5.60 -8.20
CA ALA A 10 4.66 -5.78 -8.98
C ALA A 10 4.24 -7.26 -9.05
N GLU A 11 5.20 -8.18 -9.09
CA GLU A 11 4.98 -9.63 -9.16
C GLU A 11 4.13 -10.12 -7.99
N LEU A 12 4.38 -9.65 -6.77
CA LEU A 12 3.55 -10.03 -5.61
C LEU A 12 2.23 -9.24 -5.60
N LEU A 13 2.27 -7.96 -5.94
CA LEU A 13 1.08 -7.10 -5.86
C LEU A 13 0.00 -7.47 -6.88
N TYR A 14 0.37 -8.02 -8.03
CA TYR A 14 -0.58 -8.52 -9.02
C TYR A 14 -1.23 -9.85 -8.62
N GLU A 15 -0.57 -10.63 -7.76
CA GLU A 15 -1.09 -11.89 -7.21
C GLU A 15 -1.96 -11.66 -5.97
N LEU A 16 -2.03 -10.44 -5.43
CA LEU A 16 -2.99 -10.10 -4.39
C LEU A 16 -4.41 -10.19 -4.96
N SER A 17 -5.19 -11.14 -4.45
CA SER A 17 -6.63 -11.18 -4.70
C SER A 17 -7.27 -9.82 -4.43
N PHE A 18 -8.31 -9.49 -5.21
CA PHE A 18 -9.08 -8.28 -4.95
C PHE A 18 -9.62 -8.28 -3.52
N TYR A 19 -9.41 -7.15 -2.84
CA TYR A 19 -9.97 -6.90 -1.53
C TYR A 19 -11.50 -6.96 -1.60
N LYS A 20 -12.09 -7.75 -0.69
CA LYS A 20 -13.52 -7.94 -0.56
C LYS A 20 -13.88 -7.68 0.91
N PRO A 21 -14.45 -6.52 1.26
CA PRO A 21 -14.70 -6.16 2.66
C PRO A 21 -15.67 -7.12 3.37
N GLN A 22 -16.59 -7.75 2.63
CA GLN A 22 -17.53 -8.74 3.18
C GLN A 22 -16.93 -10.15 3.30
N CYS A 23 -15.74 -10.39 2.73
CA CYS A 23 -15.06 -11.67 2.81
C CYS A 23 -14.07 -11.66 3.98
N GLY A 24 -14.35 -12.41 5.04
CA GLY A 24 -13.44 -12.56 6.18
C GLY A 24 -12.26 -13.50 5.91
N LEU A 25 -12.28 -14.25 4.81
CA LEU A 25 -11.17 -15.12 4.42
C LEU A 25 -10.16 -14.33 3.59
N ARG A 26 -8.88 -14.56 3.89
CA ARG A 26 -7.72 -14.05 3.14
C ARG A 26 -6.93 -15.21 2.60
N ASP A 27 -6.44 -15.08 1.39
CA ASP A 27 -5.46 -16.03 0.87
C ASP A 27 -4.09 -15.83 1.54
N GLU A 28 -3.17 -16.77 1.30
CA GLU A 28 -1.85 -16.76 1.93
C GLU A 28 -0.99 -15.57 1.49
N ILE A 29 -1.20 -15.04 0.27
CA ILE A 29 -0.45 -13.90 -0.25
C ILE A 29 -0.90 -12.62 0.46
N GLN A 30 -2.21 -12.43 0.63
CA GLN A 30 -2.79 -11.32 1.40
C GLN A 30 -2.29 -11.34 2.85
N LYS A 31 -2.33 -12.50 3.52
CA LYS A 31 -1.81 -12.64 4.89
C LYS A 31 -0.33 -12.30 4.98
N ALA A 32 0.49 -12.84 4.07
CA ALA A 32 1.93 -12.58 4.03
C ALA A 32 2.23 -11.09 3.79
N PHE A 33 1.48 -10.45 2.89
CA PHE A 33 1.58 -9.01 2.64
C PHE A 33 1.24 -8.18 3.88
N VAL A 34 0.12 -8.48 4.55
CA VAL A 34 -0.31 -7.80 5.79
C VAL A 34 0.75 -7.98 6.88
N GLU A 35 1.32 -9.17 7.03
CA GLU A 35 2.34 -9.44 8.05
C GLU A 35 3.64 -8.67 7.80
N ILE A 36 4.02 -8.46 6.54
CA ILE A 36 5.16 -7.61 6.20
C ILE A 36 4.92 -6.18 6.66
N VAL A 37 3.74 -5.63 6.40
CA VAL A 37 3.40 -4.26 6.78
C VAL A 37 3.26 -4.13 8.30
N ARG A 38 2.66 -5.12 8.96
CA ARG A 38 2.54 -5.21 10.42
C ARG A 38 3.89 -5.01 11.11
N ASN A 39 4.91 -5.74 10.67
CA ASN A 39 6.26 -5.72 11.24
C ASN A 39 7.13 -4.56 10.74
N SER A 40 6.64 -3.73 9.83
CA SER A 40 7.40 -2.59 9.30
C SER A 40 7.28 -1.36 10.21
N ASN A 41 8.40 -0.67 10.45
CA ASN A 41 8.41 0.63 11.11
C ASN A 41 8.15 1.79 10.14
N ALA A 42 8.45 1.59 8.86
CA ALA A 42 8.25 2.57 7.79
C ALA A 42 7.83 1.88 6.49
N VAL A 43 7.08 2.60 5.65
CA VAL A 43 6.60 2.11 4.35
C VAL A 43 6.83 3.19 3.29
N ILE A 44 7.35 2.79 2.13
CA ILE A 44 7.40 3.64 0.93
C ILE A 44 6.40 3.08 -0.07
N ILE A 45 5.42 3.89 -0.47
CA ILE A 45 4.40 3.53 -1.44
C ILE A 45 4.76 4.19 -2.76
N ALA A 46 5.01 3.39 -3.80
CA ALA A 46 5.32 3.87 -5.14
C ALA A 46 4.18 3.54 -6.10
N SER A 47 3.70 4.51 -6.87
CA SER A 47 2.61 4.30 -7.82
C SER A 47 2.78 5.12 -9.09
N PRO A 48 2.45 4.59 -10.29
CA PRO A 48 2.24 5.45 -11.44
C PRO A 48 0.97 6.29 -11.26
N ALA A 49 0.94 7.48 -11.85
CA ALA A 49 -0.25 8.33 -11.90
C ALA A 49 -1.22 7.83 -12.98
N TYR A 50 -2.35 7.26 -12.57
CA TYR A 50 -3.43 6.81 -13.46
C TYR A 50 -4.67 7.65 -13.24
N HIS A 51 -5.14 8.32 -14.29
CA HIS A 51 -6.33 9.19 -14.25
C HIS A 51 -6.35 10.20 -13.09
N GLY A 52 -5.18 10.69 -12.67
CA GLY A 52 -5.03 11.65 -11.56
C GLY A 52 -5.00 11.02 -10.16
N GLY A 53 -4.98 9.69 -10.05
CA GLY A 53 -4.86 8.95 -8.79
C GLY A 53 -3.73 7.93 -8.82
N MET A 54 -3.63 7.13 -7.75
CA MET A 54 -2.76 5.96 -7.70
C MET A 54 -3.29 4.83 -8.57
N SER A 55 -2.45 3.85 -8.89
CA SER A 55 -2.89 2.64 -9.58
C SER A 55 -3.86 1.82 -8.72
N GLY A 56 -4.80 1.12 -9.38
CA GLY A 56 -5.74 0.22 -8.70
C GLY A 56 -5.05 -0.93 -7.95
N VAL A 57 -3.87 -1.36 -8.40
CA VAL A 57 -3.05 -2.37 -7.72
C VAL A 57 -2.56 -1.85 -6.35
N ILE A 58 -2.05 -0.62 -6.31
CA ILE A 58 -1.65 0.01 -5.04
C ILE A 58 -2.86 0.21 -4.15
N LYS A 59 -3.99 0.66 -4.71
CA LYS A 59 -5.22 0.82 -3.93
C LYS A 59 -5.70 -0.50 -3.33
N ASN A 60 -5.69 -1.59 -4.10
CA ASN A 60 -6.06 -2.92 -3.62
C ASN A 60 -5.16 -3.41 -2.47
N ALA A 61 -3.85 -3.16 -2.59
CA ALA A 61 -2.90 -3.47 -1.52
C ALA A 61 -3.21 -2.67 -0.25
N LEU A 62 -3.45 -1.36 -0.37
CA LEU A 62 -3.83 -0.54 0.78
C LEU A 62 -5.17 -0.95 1.40
N ASP A 63 -6.15 -1.32 0.60
CA ASP A 63 -7.44 -1.82 1.10
C ASP A 63 -7.30 -3.14 1.85
N THR A 64 -6.35 -3.99 1.44
CA THR A 64 -6.02 -5.24 2.14
C THR A 64 -5.48 -4.97 3.55
N LEU A 65 -4.93 -3.78 3.83
CA LEU A 65 -4.48 -3.39 5.17
C LEU A 65 -5.63 -3.16 6.16
N ASP A 66 -6.89 -3.27 5.75
CA ASP A 66 -8.03 -3.30 6.69
C ASP A 66 -7.91 -4.44 7.72
N ASP A 67 -7.16 -5.50 7.40
CA ASP A 67 -6.86 -6.57 8.35
C ASP A 67 -6.02 -6.11 9.55
N LEU A 68 -5.35 -4.96 9.45
CA LEU A 68 -4.63 -4.33 10.56
C LEU A 68 -5.52 -3.42 11.41
N ARG A 69 -6.80 -3.20 11.08
CA ARG A 69 -7.64 -2.18 11.73
C ARG A 69 -7.78 -2.35 13.25
N SER A 70 -7.64 -3.58 13.74
CA SER A 70 -7.77 -3.92 15.16
C SER A 70 -6.42 -4.14 15.86
N ASP A 71 -5.29 -3.96 15.16
CA ASP A 71 -3.95 -4.05 15.75
C ASP A 71 -3.67 -2.83 16.64
N ASP A 72 -2.67 -2.92 17.53
CA ASP A 72 -2.19 -1.79 18.36
C ASP A 72 -1.75 -0.57 17.51
N ARG A 73 -1.37 -0.82 16.25
CA ARG A 73 -1.02 0.20 15.25
C ARG A 73 -1.92 0.04 14.02
N PRO A 74 -3.18 0.52 14.08
CA PRO A 74 -4.16 0.33 13.01
C PRO A 74 -3.67 0.82 11.66
N TYR A 75 -3.89 0.05 10.59
CA TYR A 75 -3.47 0.39 9.24
C TYR A 75 -1.98 0.80 9.17
N LEU A 76 -1.69 2.08 8.93
CA LEU A 76 -0.35 2.66 8.88
C LEU A 76 -0.01 3.53 10.10
N ASP A 77 -0.83 3.50 11.15
CA ASP A 77 -0.62 4.33 12.33
C ASP A 77 0.73 4.07 13.01
N GLY A 78 1.35 5.17 13.45
CA GLY A 78 2.69 5.18 14.02
C GLY A 78 3.81 4.71 13.06
N ARG A 79 3.56 4.49 11.75
CA ARG A 79 4.57 4.15 10.73
C ARG A 79 4.99 5.42 9.98
N ALA A 80 6.28 5.58 9.70
CA ALA A 80 6.72 6.62 8.77
C ALA A 80 6.30 6.23 7.34
N VAL A 81 5.60 7.10 6.62
CA VAL A 81 5.09 6.82 5.27
C VAL A 81 5.67 7.79 4.24
N GLY A 82 6.34 7.23 3.23
CA GLY A 82 6.81 7.96 2.05
C GLY A 82 5.99 7.63 0.81
N CYS A 83 5.78 8.59 -0.09
CA CYS A 83 5.07 8.38 -1.35
C CYS A 83 5.96 8.77 -2.54
N ILE A 84 5.99 7.93 -3.57
CA ILE A 84 6.70 8.17 -4.83
C ILE A 84 5.68 8.04 -5.97
N VAL A 85 5.63 9.04 -6.84
CA VAL A 85 4.74 9.04 -8.01
C VAL A 85 5.55 9.15 -9.29
N ARG A 86 5.25 8.26 -10.24
CA ARG A 86 5.73 8.39 -11.62
C ARG A 86 4.59 8.87 -12.51
N SER A 87 4.75 10.01 -13.16
CA SER A 87 3.77 10.57 -14.11
C SER A 87 4.45 11.01 -15.43
N HIS A 88 3.66 11.16 -16.49
CA HIS A 88 4.11 11.75 -17.76
C HIS A 88 4.18 13.28 -17.74
N GLY A 89 3.65 13.92 -16.70
CA GLY A 89 3.64 15.37 -16.54
C GLY A 89 3.44 15.78 -15.08
N PRO A 90 3.86 17.01 -14.71
CA PRO A 90 3.92 17.47 -13.32
C PRO A 90 2.54 17.59 -12.67
N GLN A 91 1.50 18.00 -13.41
CA GLN A 91 0.13 18.13 -12.87
C GLN A 91 -0.42 16.79 -12.38
N ALA A 92 -0.34 15.74 -13.21
CA ALA A 92 -0.77 14.40 -12.83
C ALA A 92 0.07 13.86 -11.66
N GLY A 93 1.37 14.15 -11.63
CA GLY A 93 2.26 13.76 -10.53
C GLY A 93 1.84 14.40 -9.19
N GLY A 94 1.62 15.72 -9.19
CA GLY A 94 1.19 16.46 -8.01
C GLY A 94 -0.19 16.03 -7.50
N ALA A 95 -1.16 15.86 -8.41
CA ALA A 95 -2.52 15.42 -8.05
C ALA A 95 -2.51 14.00 -7.44
N THR A 96 -1.82 13.04 -8.07
CA THR A 96 -1.70 11.69 -7.53
C THR A 96 -0.96 11.69 -6.19
N LEU A 97 0.12 12.45 -6.03
CA LEU A 97 0.85 12.52 -4.75
C LEU A 97 -0.01 13.10 -3.64
N ALA A 98 -0.80 14.14 -3.94
CA ALA A 98 -1.75 14.71 -2.99
C ALA A 98 -2.82 13.67 -2.59
N ALA A 99 -3.40 12.97 -3.57
CA ALA A 99 -4.38 11.91 -3.33
C ALA A 99 -3.80 10.78 -2.45
N MET A 100 -2.59 10.30 -2.74
CA MET A 100 -1.92 9.26 -1.96
C MET A 100 -1.71 9.65 -0.49
N ARG A 101 -1.55 10.95 -0.19
CA ARG A 101 -1.33 11.44 1.17
C ARG A 101 -2.63 11.68 1.94
N SER A 102 -3.77 11.72 1.25
CA SER A 102 -5.09 11.98 1.83
C SER A 102 -6.01 10.75 1.79
N SER A 103 -5.50 9.60 1.37
CA SER A 103 -6.26 8.35 1.22
C SER A 103 -6.11 7.43 2.42
#